data_AF-A0A919YSB1-F1
#
_entry.id   AF-A0A919YSB1-F1
#
_cell.length_a   1.000
_cell.length_b   1.000
_cell.length_c   1.000
_cell.angle_alpha   90.00
_cell.angle_beta   90.00
_cell.angle_gamma   90.00
#
_symmetry.space_group_name_H-M   'P 1'
#
loop_
_entity.id
_entity.type
_entity.pdbx_description
1 polymer ?
#
loop_
_entity_poly.entity_id
_entity_poly.type
_entity_poly.pdbx_seq_one_letter_code
_entity_poly.pdbx_strand_id
1 'polypeptide(L)'
;MHNCFALDQYEAYETIVARPQLIKGNIYPQSYQLIKLKWKDVEPERSSYQLDVIEQQLAAAAQHPYLVLWLEPGQPDWVEQDHNSAHFAAFIRKVGSAYGEDARLFAVVATMLGSTTDEWEAYADSFQAPYLLANVQDSAFIQQMRAQKRSFGLWLTATEDNWLACSEQIAKQRLGSIWKEQPVLLAVPEQKWGEELRNEAKRWHVALCGDADASLGARLALRRVTFPAIAYAGGHFPLRLWFVNDGSAKFYRPFKLWLRLHNEQENVVMALQADTSSWLTGDLVHNELLCLPDLPSGTYEVAIGVTYDDGAAVNMYIQEQDEDGFYHAGQITIAYSEDDPYRDIWKSYYPEGYYPLEDPQVPE
;
A
#
# COMPACT_ATOMS: atom_id res chain seq x y z
N MET A 1 -44.12 -6.61 -13.40
CA MET A 1 -43.75 -5.76 -12.26
C MET A 1 -42.32 -6.11 -11.89
N HIS A 2 -41.36 -5.28 -12.33
CA HIS A 2 -39.96 -5.43 -11.98
C HIS A 2 -39.73 -4.69 -10.66
N ASN A 3 -39.81 -5.39 -9.53
CA ASN A 3 -39.31 -4.88 -8.27
C ASN A 3 -37.83 -5.25 -8.16
N CYS A 4 -36.96 -4.45 -8.77
CA CYS A 4 -35.58 -4.39 -8.34
C CYS A 4 -35.54 -3.47 -7.11
N PHE A 5 -35.33 -4.05 -5.94
CA PHE A 5 -35.04 -3.31 -4.72
C PHE A 5 -33.64 -2.69 -4.81
N ALA A 6 -33.47 -1.69 -5.67
CA ALA A 6 -32.29 -0.83 -5.62
C ALA A 6 -32.52 0.16 -4.49
N LEU A 7 -31.63 0.15 -3.49
CA LEU A 7 -31.65 1.08 -2.35
C LEU A 7 -31.61 2.56 -2.76
N ASP A 8 -31.26 2.84 -4.02
CA ASP A 8 -31.27 4.16 -4.65
C ASP A 8 -32.67 4.86 -4.55
N GLN A 9 -33.76 4.12 -4.30
CA GLN A 9 -35.11 4.69 -4.08
C GLN A 9 -35.43 5.03 -2.61
N TYR A 10 -34.50 4.79 -1.67
CA TYR A 10 -34.69 4.99 -0.22
C TYR A 10 -33.78 6.09 0.36
N GLU A 11 -33.26 6.96 -0.49
CA GLU A 11 -32.40 8.07 -0.07
C GLU A 11 -33.22 9.17 0.62
N ALA A 12 -32.73 9.66 1.76
CA ALA A 12 -33.41 10.71 2.54
C ALA A 12 -33.35 12.10 1.89
N TYR A 13 -32.57 12.24 0.80
CA TYR A 13 -32.35 13.46 0.04
C TYR A 13 -32.06 13.10 -1.41
N GLU A 14 -32.16 14.08 -2.31
CA GLU A 14 -31.78 13.87 -3.71
C GLU A 14 -30.27 13.60 -3.79
N THR A 15 -29.90 12.43 -4.29
CA THR A 15 -28.51 11.96 -4.34
C THR A 15 -28.04 11.75 -5.76
N ILE A 16 -26.77 12.03 -5.96
CA ILE A 16 -26.01 11.64 -7.15
C ILE A 16 -25.18 10.41 -6.79
N VAL A 17 -25.22 9.42 -7.68
CA VAL A 17 -24.47 8.17 -7.54
C VAL A 17 -23.62 7.98 -8.79
N ALA A 18 -22.30 7.93 -8.61
CA ALA A 18 -21.39 7.52 -9.68
C ALA A 18 -20.77 6.14 -9.38
N ARG A 19 -20.63 5.36 -10.44
CA ARG A 19 -20.10 4.00 -10.44
C ARG A 19 -19.02 3.92 -11.53
N PRO A 20 -17.75 4.14 -11.16
CA PRO A 20 -16.64 4.12 -12.12
C PRO A 20 -16.54 2.76 -12.80
N GLN A 21 -16.13 2.75 -14.07
CA GLN A 21 -15.84 1.50 -14.76
C GLN A 21 -14.46 0.99 -14.35
N LEU A 22 -14.36 -0.30 -14.01
CA LEU A 22 -13.06 -0.92 -13.76
C LEU A 22 -12.23 -1.00 -15.05
N ILE A 23 -10.91 -0.93 -14.91
CA ILE A 23 -10.02 -1.16 -16.04
C ILE A 23 -9.92 -2.66 -16.31
N LYS A 24 -9.80 -3.03 -17.60
CA LYS A 24 -9.53 -4.40 -18.03
C LYS A 24 -8.03 -4.59 -18.24
N GLY A 25 -7.44 -5.56 -17.54
CA GLY A 25 -6.03 -5.91 -17.68
C GLY A 25 -5.12 -5.25 -16.65
N ASN A 26 -3.92 -5.79 -16.47
CA ASN A 26 -3.03 -5.43 -15.38
C ASN A 26 -2.19 -4.18 -15.68
N ILE A 27 -2.29 -3.16 -14.82
CA ILE A 27 -1.67 -1.84 -15.03
C ILE A 27 -0.74 -1.46 -13.87
N TYR A 28 -0.72 -2.24 -12.79
CA TYR A 28 0.16 -1.96 -11.67
C TYR A 28 1.43 -2.82 -11.74
N PRO A 29 2.60 -2.20 -11.94
CA PRO A 29 3.84 -2.83 -11.56
C PRO A 29 3.99 -2.72 -10.04
N GLN A 30 3.34 -3.61 -9.28
CA GLN A 30 3.69 -3.88 -7.87
C GLN A 30 4.95 -4.75 -7.80
N SER A 31 5.96 -4.34 -8.57
CA SER A 31 7.24 -5.01 -8.71
C SER A 31 8.31 -4.24 -7.97
N TYR A 32 9.28 -4.95 -7.45
CA TYR A 32 10.47 -4.33 -6.86
C TYR A 32 11.72 -4.70 -7.64
N GLN A 33 12.71 -3.81 -7.60
CA GLN A 33 14.07 -4.18 -7.98
C GLN A 33 14.84 -4.62 -6.73
N LEU A 34 15.38 -5.83 -6.79
CA LEU A 34 16.29 -6.34 -5.76
C LEU A 34 17.71 -5.84 -6.02
N ILE A 35 18.30 -5.20 -5.01
CA ILE A 35 19.69 -4.75 -5.01
C ILE A 35 20.43 -5.61 -3.99
N LYS A 36 21.28 -6.51 -4.48
CA LYS A 36 22.07 -7.41 -3.63
C LYS A 36 23.45 -6.82 -3.41
N LEU A 37 23.75 -6.54 -2.15
CA LEU A 37 25.02 -5.95 -1.72
C LEU A 37 25.78 -6.97 -0.89
N LYS A 38 26.79 -7.60 -1.50
CA LYS A 38 27.71 -8.48 -0.77
C LYS A 38 28.70 -7.62 -0.01
N TRP A 39 28.85 -7.91 1.28
CA TRP A 39 29.72 -7.12 2.15
C TRP A 39 31.14 -6.96 1.59
N LYS A 40 31.82 -8.05 1.19
CA LYS A 40 33.16 -8.01 0.60
C LYS A 40 33.30 -7.16 -0.67
N ASP A 41 32.22 -7.01 -1.44
CA ASP A 41 32.26 -6.25 -2.69
C ASP A 41 32.12 -4.75 -2.40
N VAL A 42 31.42 -4.39 -1.32
CA VAL A 42 31.25 -3.00 -0.87
C VAL A 42 32.36 -2.55 0.07
N GLU A 43 32.91 -3.44 0.90
CA GLU A 43 34.02 -3.18 1.83
C GLU A 43 35.16 -4.19 1.64
N PRO A 44 35.87 -4.17 0.50
CA PRO A 44 36.95 -5.12 0.22
C PRO A 44 38.18 -4.91 1.12
N GLU A 45 38.37 -3.70 1.64
CA GLU A 45 39.39 -3.37 2.64
C GLU A 45 38.72 -2.66 3.82
N ARG A 46 39.26 -2.85 5.02
CA ARG A 46 38.67 -2.32 6.26
C ARG A 46 38.41 -0.82 6.16
N SER A 47 37.15 -0.43 6.40
CA SER A 47 36.66 0.96 6.34
C SER A 47 36.77 1.64 4.97
N SER A 48 37.06 0.90 3.90
CA SER A 48 37.13 1.40 2.52
C SER A 48 35.88 0.98 1.76
N TYR A 49 34.89 1.87 1.71
CA TYR A 49 33.57 1.59 1.16
C TYR A 49 33.44 2.02 -0.30
N GLN A 50 33.14 1.07 -1.19
CA GLN A 50 32.86 1.28 -2.61
C GLN A 50 31.37 1.58 -2.83
N LEU A 51 30.95 2.79 -2.44
CA LEU A 51 29.54 3.23 -2.56
C LEU A 51 29.10 3.46 -4.02
N ASP A 52 30.03 3.78 -4.91
CA ASP A 52 29.75 4.01 -6.34
C ASP A 52 29.05 2.80 -7.00
N VAL A 53 29.34 1.57 -6.54
CA VAL A 53 28.69 0.34 -7.01
C VAL A 53 27.19 0.36 -6.68
N ILE A 54 26.83 0.89 -5.51
CA ILE A 54 25.44 1.02 -5.07
C ILE A 54 24.74 2.08 -5.90
N GLU A 55 25.38 3.23 -6.12
CA GLU A 55 24.83 4.30 -6.96
C GLU A 55 24.52 3.83 -8.38
N GLN A 56 25.41 3.04 -8.98
CA GLN A 56 25.17 2.46 -10.31
C GLN A 56 23.96 1.52 -10.33
N GLN A 57 23.80 0.68 -9.30
CA GLN A 57 22.64 -0.21 -9.19
C GLN A 57 21.34 0.57 -8.94
N LEU A 58 21.37 1.62 -8.11
CA LEU A 58 20.23 2.51 -7.87
C LEU A 58 19.83 3.30 -9.13
N ALA A 59 20.80 3.72 -9.95
CA ALA A 59 20.56 4.39 -11.21
C ALA A 59 19.95 3.42 -12.24
N ALA A 60 20.46 2.18 -12.33
CA ALA A 60 19.88 1.14 -13.19
C ALA A 60 18.45 0.76 -12.78
N ALA A 61 18.12 0.86 -11.50
CA ALA A 61 16.81 0.56 -10.95
C ALA A 61 15.80 1.71 -11.04
N ALA A 62 16.13 2.83 -11.68
CA ALA A 62 15.31 4.05 -11.67
C ALA A 62 13.89 3.88 -12.24
N GLN A 63 13.65 2.85 -13.05
CA GLN A 63 12.33 2.56 -13.62
C GLN A 63 11.41 1.78 -12.67
N HIS A 64 11.93 1.26 -11.56
CA HIS A 64 11.15 0.48 -10.60
C HIS A 64 10.61 1.39 -9.49
N PRO A 65 9.32 1.29 -9.14
CA PRO A 65 8.71 2.13 -8.12
C PRO A 65 9.18 1.76 -6.70
N TYR A 66 9.62 0.52 -6.49
CA TYR A 66 10.08 0.02 -5.20
C TYR A 66 11.47 -0.61 -5.30
N LEU A 67 12.32 -0.28 -4.36
CA LEU A 67 13.64 -0.88 -4.18
C LEU A 67 13.64 -1.76 -2.94
N VAL A 68 14.31 -2.91 -3.04
CA VAL A 68 14.56 -3.80 -1.92
C VAL A 68 16.06 -4.03 -1.83
N LEU A 69 16.66 -3.67 -0.70
CA LEU A 69 18.06 -3.95 -0.43
C LEU A 69 18.18 -5.32 0.24
N TRP A 70 19.15 -6.11 -0.19
CA TRP A 70 19.57 -7.31 0.52
C TRP A 70 21.07 -7.20 0.80
N LEU A 71 21.40 -7.05 2.09
CA LEU A 71 22.79 -7.03 2.54
C LEU A 71 23.25 -8.48 2.75
N GLU A 72 24.02 -9.02 1.81
CA GLU A 72 24.51 -10.40 1.88
C GLU A 72 25.77 -10.48 2.75
N PRO A 73 25.84 -11.41 3.73
CA PRO A 73 26.96 -11.49 4.67
C PRO A 73 28.32 -11.93 4.11
N GLY A 74 28.56 -11.86 2.80
CA GLY A 74 29.77 -12.32 2.13
C GLY A 74 31.04 -11.69 2.71
N GLN A 75 31.67 -12.38 3.66
CA GLN A 75 32.72 -11.85 4.52
C GLN A 75 33.97 -11.42 3.72
N PRO A 76 34.49 -10.20 3.93
CA PRO A 76 35.78 -9.77 3.40
C PRO A 76 36.97 -10.53 3.99
N ASP A 77 38.05 -10.66 3.23
CA ASP A 77 39.25 -11.40 3.64
C ASP A 77 39.97 -10.78 4.87
N TRP A 78 39.77 -9.49 5.14
CA TRP A 78 40.38 -8.79 6.27
C TRP A 78 39.67 -9.03 7.61
N VAL A 79 38.48 -9.66 7.60
CA VAL A 79 37.67 -9.84 8.81
C VAL A 79 38.12 -11.09 9.56
N GLU A 80 38.59 -10.90 10.78
CA GLU A 80 38.88 -11.97 11.74
C GLU A 80 37.57 -12.56 12.32
N GLN A 81 37.54 -13.87 12.58
CA GLN A 81 36.32 -14.58 13.01
C GLN A 81 35.71 -14.03 14.31
N ASP A 82 36.51 -13.56 15.25
CA ASP A 82 36.06 -13.14 16.58
C ASP A 82 35.30 -11.79 16.59
N HIS A 83 35.45 -10.96 15.54
CA HIS A 83 34.84 -9.63 15.45
C HIS A 83 33.85 -9.48 14.28
N ASN A 84 33.54 -10.59 13.61
CA ASN A 84 32.75 -10.63 12.37
C ASN A 84 31.41 -9.89 12.51
N SER A 85 30.73 -10.11 13.63
CA SER A 85 29.40 -9.55 13.92
C SER A 85 29.41 -8.03 14.12
N ALA A 86 30.40 -7.51 14.86
CA ALA A 86 30.57 -6.08 15.07
C ALA A 86 30.98 -5.35 13.77
N HIS A 87 31.82 -5.97 12.96
CA HIS A 87 32.23 -5.42 11.67
C HIS A 87 31.06 -5.39 10.67
N PHE A 88 30.24 -6.44 10.62
CA PHE A 88 29.04 -6.45 9.79
C PHE A 88 28.01 -5.42 10.25
N ALA A 89 27.83 -5.25 11.56
CA ALA A 89 27.00 -4.17 12.11
C ALA A 89 27.50 -2.77 11.70
N ALA A 90 28.82 -2.55 11.62
CA ALA A 90 29.38 -1.29 11.11
C ALA A 90 29.11 -1.11 9.61
N PHE A 91 29.22 -2.17 8.82
CA PHE A 91 28.84 -2.17 7.41
C PHE A 91 27.36 -1.81 7.19
N ILE A 92 26.45 -2.45 7.93
CA ILE A 92 25.01 -2.15 7.91
C ILE A 92 24.77 -0.65 8.18
N ARG A 93 25.40 -0.10 9.24
CA ARG A 93 25.29 1.33 9.58
C ARG A 93 25.82 2.24 8.48
N LYS A 94 26.91 1.85 7.82
CA LYS A 94 27.47 2.65 6.72
C LYS A 94 26.54 2.68 5.52
N VAL A 95 25.95 1.55 5.14
CA VAL A 95 24.98 1.49 4.03
C VAL A 95 23.71 2.26 4.39
N GLY A 96 23.14 2.07 5.58
CA GLY A 96 21.93 2.79 5.98
C GLY A 96 22.16 4.30 6.18
N SER A 97 23.35 4.73 6.63
CA SER A 97 23.69 6.17 6.63
C SER A 97 23.73 6.79 5.23
N ALA A 98 24.00 6.00 4.19
CA ALA A 98 24.07 6.50 2.82
C ALA A 98 22.71 6.42 2.10
N TYR A 99 21.89 5.40 2.39
CA TYR A 99 20.70 5.08 1.60
C TYR A 99 19.43 4.77 2.40
N GLY A 100 19.50 4.79 3.73
CA GLY A 100 18.37 4.44 4.60
C GLY A 100 17.19 5.41 4.53
N GLU A 101 17.40 6.61 4.01
CA GLU A 101 16.39 7.66 3.81
C GLU A 101 15.94 7.81 2.34
N ASP A 102 16.41 6.96 1.40
CA ASP A 102 15.94 7.01 0.00
C ASP A 102 14.44 6.67 -0.05
N ALA A 103 13.62 7.60 -0.55
CA ALA A 103 12.17 7.46 -0.59
C ALA A 103 11.66 6.27 -1.44
N ARG A 104 12.50 5.74 -2.34
CA ARG A 104 12.20 4.56 -3.16
C ARG A 104 12.54 3.25 -2.44
N LEU A 105 13.33 3.31 -1.37
CA LEU A 105 13.68 2.14 -0.58
C LEU A 105 12.46 1.69 0.22
N PHE A 106 11.81 0.62 -0.26
CA PHE A 106 10.62 0.07 0.36
C PHE A 106 10.97 -0.85 1.54
N ALA A 107 12.00 -1.68 1.36
CA ALA A 107 12.36 -2.69 2.35
C ALA A 107 13.84 -3.09 2.32
N VAL A 108 14.31 -3.65 3.43
CA VAL A 108 15.62 -4.27 3.56
C VAL A 108 15.46 -5.70 4.06
N VAL A 109 16.02 -6.66 3.34
CA VAL A 109 16.15 -8.05 3.78
C VAL A 109 17.26 -8.14 4.80
N ALA A 110 16.87 -8.34 6.05
CA ALA A 110 17.81 -8.47 7.16
C ALA A 110 18.38 -9.90 7.20
N THR A 111 19.69 -9.99 7.32
CA THR A 111 20.41 -11.24 7.55
C THR A 111 21.39 -11.04 8.68
N MET A 112 21.56 -12.05 9.53
CA MET A 112 22.53 -11.98 10.62
C MET A 112 23.68 -12.95 10.36
N LEU A 113 24.89 -12.59 10.79
CA LEU A 113 26.03 -13.51 10.84
C LEU A 113 26.08 -14.30 12.15
N GLY A 114 25.56 -13.70 13.22
CA GLY A 114 25.56 -14.28 14.55
C GLY A 114 24.25 -14.06 15.29
N SER A 115 24.24 -14.46 16.56
CA SER A 115 23.10 -14.27 17.46
C SER A 115 23.25 -13.03 18.35
N THR A 116 24.07 -12.06 17.95
CA THR A 116 24.31 -10.84 18.74
C THR A 116 23.19 -9.84 18.51
N THR A 117 23.04 -8.89 19.43
CA THR A 117 22.05 -7.81 19.31
C THR A 117 22.53 -6.69 18.36
N ASP A 118 23.84 -6.52 18.23
CA ASP A 118 24.48 -5.38 17.57
C ASP A 118 24.13 -5.23 16.09
N GLU A 119 24.04 -6.33 15.35
CA GLU A 119 23.68 -6.34 13.93
C GLU A 119 22.22 -5.93 13.70
N TRP A 120 21.31 -6.39 14.58
CA TRP A 120 19.92 -5.99 14.50
C TRP A 120 19.75 -4.51 14.86
N GLU A 121 20.40 -4.04 15.92
CA GLU A 121 20.39 -2.62 16.27
C GLU A 121 20.93 -1.78 15.11
N ALA A 122 21.96 -2.26 14.41
CA ALA A 122 22.43 -1.62 13.19
C ALA A 122 21.34 -1.52 12.11
N TYR A 123 20.57 -2.58 11.86
CA TYR A 123 19.45 -2.50 10.92
C TYR A 123 18.38 -1.51 11.39
N ALA A 124 17.94 -1.62 12.64
CA ALA A 124 16.86 -0.80 13.19
C ALA A 124 17.22 0.70 13.23
N ASP A 125 18.45 1.03 13.62
CA ASP A 125 18.91 2.41 13.72
C ASP A 125 19.11 3.05 12.34
N SER A 126 19.56 2.26 11.37
CA SER A 126 19.97 2.78 10.05
C SER A 126 18.86 2.74 9.01
N PHE A 127 17.78 2.01 9.26
CA PHE A 127 16.67 1.80 8.34
C PHE A 127 15.33 1.99 9.04
N GLN A 128 15.05 3.23 9.44
CA GLN A 128 13.81 3.58 10.15
C GLN A 128 12.61 3.74 9.22
N ALA A 129 12.83 4.23 7.99
CA ALA A 129 11.80 4.44 6.99
C ALA A 129 11.37 3.13 6.28
N PRO A 130 12.27 2.27 5.77
CA PRO A 130 11.88 1.06 5.05
C PRO A 130 11.51 -0.09 5.99
N TYR A 131 10.75 -1.06 5.47
CA TYR A 131 10.42 -2.27 6.21
C TYR A 131 11.62 -3.20 6.34
N LEU A 132 11.86 -3.71 7.56
CA LEU A 132 12.83 -4.77 7.77
C LEU A 132 12.15 -6.14 7.55
N LEU A 133 12.71 -6.95 6.67
CA LEU A 133 12.16 -8.25 6.28
C LEU A 133 12.98 -9.39 6.84
N ALA A 134 12.30 -10.34 7.48
CA ALA A 134 12.88 -11.60 7.92
C ALA A 134 12.73 -12.66 6.83
N ASN A 135 13.81 -13.38 6.51
CA ASN A 135 13.69 -14.58 5.70
C ASN A 135 12.91 -15.65 6.47
N VAL A 136 11.86 -16.20 5.86
CA VAL A 136 11.01 -17.23 6.49
C VAL A 136 11.79 -18.47 6.92
N GLN A 137 12.91 -18.77 6.26
CA GLN A 137 13.75 -19.92 6.60
C GLN A 137 14.67 -19.65 7.79
N ASP A 138 14.86 -18.39 8.19
CA ASP A 138 15.72 -18.01 9.31
C ASP A 138 14.94 -17.95 10.63
N SER A 139 14.69 -19.14 11.20
CA SER A 139 13.97 -19.28 12.47
C SER A 139 14.69 -18.60 13.65
N ALA A 140 16.03 -18.53 13.62
CA ALA A 140 16.79 -17.93 14.71
C ALA A 140 16.57 -16.40 14.73
N PHE A 141 16.68 -15.76 13.57
CA PHE A 141 16.40 -14.34 13.43
C PHE A 141 14.96 -14.00 13.83
N ILE A 142 13.98 -14.78 13.36
CA ILE A 142 12.56 -14.59 13.69
C ILE A 142 12.30 -14.71 15.20
N GLN A 143 12.94 -15.68 15.88
CA GLN A 143 12.82 -15.82 17.33
C GLN A 143 13.41 -14.63 18.09
N GLN A 144 14.56 -14.13 17.66
CA GLN A 144 15.21 -12.95 18.25
C GLN A 144 14.32 -11.71 18.09
N MET A 145 13.77 -11.48 16.90
CA MET A 145 12.85 -10.38 16.62
C MET A 145 11.62 -10.37 17.52
N ARG A 146 11.03 -11.56 17.74
CA ARG A 146 9.91 -11.74 18.65
C ARG A 146 10.28 -11.50 20.10
N ALA A 147 11.42 -12.00 20.56
CA ALA A 147 11.89 -11.80 21.93
C ALA A 147 12.05 -10.31 22.25
N GLN A 148 12.44 -9.51 21.26
CA GLN A 148 12.60 -8.07 21.38
C GLN A 148 11.31 -7.27 21.09
N LYS A 149 10.18 -7.95 20.79
CA LYS A 149 8.89 -7.33 20.44
C LYS A 149 8.98 -6.35 19.27
N ARG A 150 9.82 -6.64 18.28
CA ARG A 150 9.99 -5.81 17.09
C ARG A 150 9.11 -6.32 15.96
N SER A 151 8.53 -5.41 15.18
CA SER A 151 7.79 -5.71 13.96
C SER A 151 8.74 -6.01 12.81
N PHE A 152 8.33 -6.91 11.91
CA PHE A 152 9.07 -7.27 10.71
C PHE A 152 8.12 -7.79 9.64
N GLY A 153 8.45 -7.51 8.37
CA GLY A 153 7.83 -8.16 7.23
C GLY A 153 8.49 -9.50 6.89
N LEU A 154 7.98 -10.19 5.88
CA LEU A 154 8.49 -11.48 5.45
C LEU A 154 9.18 -11.39 4.09
N TRP A 155 10.31 -12.05 3.98
CA TRP A 155 10.98 -12.36 2.73
C TRP A 155 10.82 -13.85 2.42
N LEU A 156 10.20 -14.14 1.27
CA LEU A 156 10.00 -15.48 0.76
C LEU A 156 10.89 -15.70 -0.46
N THR A 157 11.57 -16.84 -0.51
CA THR A 157 12.24 -17.31 -1.72
C THR A 157 11.58 -18.63 -2.10
N ALA A 158 10.69 -18.61 -3.09
CA ALA A 158 9.90 -19.77 -3.46
C ALA A 158 9.85 -19.98 -4.98
N THR A 159 9.70 -21.23 -5.36
CA THR A 159 9.51 -21.75 -6.72
C THR A 159 8.35 -22.75 -6.71
N GLU A 160 7.90 -23.17 -7.89
CA GLU A 160 6.89 -24.23 -8.00
C GLU A 160 7.30 -25.55 -7.30
N ASP A 161 8.61 -25.79 -7.17
CA ASP A 161 9.14 -27.01 -6.57
C ASP A 161 9.18 -26.98 -5.03
N ASN A 162 9.11 -25.79 -4.41
CA ASN A 162 9.38 -25.64 -2.96
C ASN A 162 8.35 -24.82 -2.17
N TRP A 163 7.29 -24.30 -2.82
CA TRP A 163 6.30 -23.44 -2.15
C TRP A 163 5.70 -24.10 -0.89
N LEU A 164 5.52 -25.42 -0.90
CA LEU A 164 4.98 -26.16 0.24
C LEU A 164 5.91 -26.06 1.47
N ALA A 165 7.22 -26.10 1.27
CA ALA A 165 8.19 -25.93 2.35
C ALA A 165 8.12 -24.52 2.94
N CYS A 166 7.85 -23.49 2.12
CA CYS A 166 7.58 -22.14 2.60
C CYS A 166 6.28 -22.09 3.43
N SER A 167 5.17 -22.69 2.96
CA SER A 167 3.90 -22.75 3.72
C SER A 167 4.09 -23.45 5.07
N GLU A 168 4.84 -24.55 5.10
CA GLU A 168 5.16 -25.25 6.34
C GLU A 168 5.91 -24.37 7.33
N GLN A 169 6.88 -23.58 6.87
CA GLN A 169 7.63 -22.67 7.75
C GLN A 169 6.75 -21.54 8.28
N ILE A 170 5.92 -20.94 7.43
CA ILE A 170 4.93 -19.93 7.85
C ILE A 170 4.03 -20.50 8.94
N ALA A 171 3.53 -21.73 8.78
CA ALA A 171 2.66 -22.38 9.75
C ALA A 171 3.41 -22.73 11.05
N LYS A 172 4.54 -23.43 10.97
CA LYS A 172 5.37 -23.84 12.13
C LYS A 172 5.74 -22.64 12.98
N GLN A 173 6.10 -21.54 12.33
CA GLN A 173 6.50 -20.32 12.99
C GLN A 173 5.33 -19.37 13.29
N ARG A 174 4.07 -19.69 12.94
CA ARG A 174 2.88 -18.83 13.17
C ARG A 174 3.01 -17.43 12.56
N LEU A 175 3.40 -17.37 11.29
CA LEU A 175 3.65 -16.11 10.55
C LEU A 175 2.46 -15.70 9.67
N GLY A 176 1.40 -16.51 9.58
CA GLY A 176 0.31 -16.34 8.62
C GLY A 176 -0.56 -15.09 8.78
N SER A 177 -0.42 -14.32 9.88
CA SER A 177 -1.13 -13.06 10.09
C SER A 177 -0.27 -11.81 9.92
N ILE A 178 1.03 -11.97 9.64
CA ILE A 178 1.98 -10.84 9.56
C ILE A 178 1.55 -9.83 8.49
N TRP A 179 1.03 -10.30 7.36
CA TRP A 179 0.57 -9.48 6.24
C TRP A 179 -0.47 -8.41 6.61
N LYS A 180 -1.18 -8.54 7.73
CA LYS A 180 -2.15 -7.53 8.16
C LYS A 180 -1.48 -6.21 8.55
N GLU A 181 -0.23 -6.29 8.99
CA GLU A 181 0.54 -5.16 9.54
C GLU A 181 1.86 -4.91 8.80
N GLN A 182 2.47 -5.96 8.23
CA GLN A 182 3.82 -5.90 7.66
C GLN A 182 3.87 -6.61 6.30
N PRO A 183 4.67 -6.11 5.34
CA PRO A 183 4.65 -6.63 3.98
C PRO A 183 5.24 -8.04 3.87
N VAL A 184 4.71 -8.80 2.92
CA VAL A 184 5.26 -10.10 2.49
C VAL A 184 5.80 -9.92 1.08
N LEU A 185 7.09 -10.15 0.89
CA LEU A 185 7.76 -10.06 -0.40
C LEU A 185 8.17 -11.43 -0.90
N LEU A 186 8.06 -11.63 -2.21
CA LEU A 186 8.37 -12.88 -2.86
C LEU A 186 9.45 -12.69 -3.93
N ALA A 187 10.57 -13.39 -3.74
CA ALA A 187 11.56 -13.65 -4.77
C ALA A 187 11.34 -15.03 -5.38
N VAL A 188 11.38 -15.08 -6.71
CA VAL A 188 11.22 -16.30 -7.50
C VAL A 188 12.52 -16.58 -8.25
N PRO A 189 13.41 -17.44 -7.71
CA PRO A 189 14.61 -17.81 -8.43
C PRO A 189 14.27 -18.47 -9.78
N GLU A 190 15.07 -18.15 -10.81
CA GLU A 190 15.06 -18.85 -12.11
C GLU A 190 13.70 -18.80 -12.85
N GLN A 191 12.80 -17.88 -12.48
CA GLN A 191 11.46 -17.73 -13.09
C GLN A 191 10.65 -19.03 -13.15
N LYS A 192 10.85 -19.93 -12.18
CA LYS A 192 10.04 -21.15 -12.00
C LYS A 192 8.67 -20.82 -11.41
N TRP A 193 7.90 -20.05 -12.16
CA TRP A 193 6.58 -19.55 -11.81
C TRP A 193 5.50 -20.50 -12.33
N GLY A 194 4.76 -21.16 -11.44
CA GLY A 194 3.64 -22.04 -11.80
C GLY A 194 2.33 -21.65 -11.12
N GLU A 195 1.28 -22.45 -11.33
CA GLU A 195 -0.07 -22.14 -10.87
C GLU A 195 -0.20 -22.28 -9.36
N GLU A 196 0.45 -23.28 -8.76
CA GLU A 196 0.37 -23.51 -7.32
C GLU A 196 1.08 -22.39 -6.55
N LEU A 197 2.27 -21.99 -7.00
CA LEU A 197 2.97 -20.85 -6.40
C LEU A 197 2.16 -19.55 -6.53
N ARG A 198 1.50 -19.31 -7.67
CA ARG A 198 0.63 -18.13 -7.84
C ARG A 198 -0.54 -18.13 -6.85
N ASN A 199 -1.21 -19.27 -6.71
CA ASN A 199 -2.36 -19.41 -5.81
C ASN A 199 -1.93 -19.24 -4.35
N GLU A 200 -0.79 -19.82 -3.99
CA GLU A 200 -0.26 -19.74 -2.64
C GLU A 200 0.30 -18.34 -2.33
N ALA A 201 0.94 -17.65 -3.28
CA ALA A 201 1.37 -16.26 -3.13
C ALA A 201 0.20 -15.32 -2.81
N LYS A 202 -0.99 -15.55 -3.40
CA LYS A 202 -2.21 -14.82 -3.04
C LYS A 202 -2.64 -15.10 -1.59
N ARG A 203 -2.57 -16.36 -1.14
CA ARG A 203 -2.91 -16.76 0.24
C ARG A 203 -1.92 -16.24 1.28
N TRP A 204 -0.66 -16.09 0.90
CA TRP A 204 0.34 -15.43 1.74
C TRP A 204 0.22 -13.90 1.73
N HIS A 205 -0.70 -13.34 0.95
CA HIS A 205 -0.89 -11.92 0.78
C HIS A 205 0.40 -11.19 0.34
N VAL A 206 1.08 -11.77 -0.65
CA VAL A 206 2.30 -11.18 -1.22
C VAL A 206 1.99 -9.77 -1.73
N ALA A 207 2.77 -8.81 -1.24
CA ALA A 207 2.65 -7.39 -1.51
C ALA A 207 3.42 -6.98 -2.77
N LEU A 208 4.65 -7.48 -2.91
CA LEU A 208 5.50 -7.23 -4.07
C LEU A 208 6.21 -8.52 -4.49
N CYS A 209 6.36 -8.71 -5.79
CA CYS A 209 7.05 -9.85 -6.39
C CYS A 209 8.14 -9.34 -7.37
N GLY A 210 9.32 -9.95 -7.34
CA GLY A 210 10.49 -9.47 -8.11
C GLY A 210 10.28 -9.61 -9.62
N ASP A 211 9.71 -10.73 -10.06
CA ASP A 211 9.13 -10.87 -11.39
C ASP A 211 7.67 -10.42 -11.30
N ALA A 212 7.31 -9.35 -12.01
CA ALA A 212 6.02 -8.68 -11.89
C ALA A 212 4.84 -9.57 -12.35
N ASP A 213 4.34 -10.46 -11.50
CA ASP A 213 2.99 -11.00 -11.67
C ASP A 213 2.01 -9.94 -11.19
N ALA A 214 1.43 -9.21 -12.15
CA ALA A 214 0.54 -8.10 -11.83
C ALA A 214 -0.80 -8.54 -11.20
N SER A 215 -1.03 -9.85 -11.01
CA SER A 215 -2.12 -10.34 -10.15
C SER A 215 -1.83 -10.22 -8.66
N LEU A 216 -0.60 -9.87 -8.26
CA LEU A 216 -0.18 -9.69 -6.88
C LEU A 216 -0.08 -8.21 -6.49
N GLY A 217 -0.06 -7.97 -5.18
CA GLY A 217 -0.02 -6.66 -4.56
C GLY A 217 -1.39 -6.06 -4.31
N ALA A 218 -1.41 -4.80 -3.88
CA ALA A 218 -2.65 -4.08 -3.60
C ALA A 218 -3.21 -3.45 -4.87
N ARG A 219 -4.54 -3.46 -5.01
CA ARG A 219 -5.25 -2.89 -6.16
C ARG A 219 -6.53 -2.22 -5.68
N LEU A 220 -6.54 -0.90 -5.61
CA LEU A 220 -7.68 -0.12 -5.12
C LEU A 220 -8.57 0.32 -6.28
N ALA A 221 -9.85 0.01 -6.22
CA ALA A 221 -10.84 0.52 -7.18
C ALA A 221 -11.98 1.22 -6.46
N LEU A 222 -12.37 2.40 -6.92
CA LEU A 222 -13.60 3.06 -6.48
C LEU A 222 -14.80 2.36 -7.16
N ARG A 223 -15.68 1.77 -6.36
CA ARG A 223 -16.87 1.05 -6.83
C ARG A 223 -18.09 1.95 -6.89
N ARG A 224 -18.23 2.82 -5.89
CA ARG A 224 -19.36 3.73 -5.77
C ARG A 224 -18.97 4.97 -4.98
N VAL A 225 -19.45 6.10 -5.46
CA VAL A 225 -19.47 7.37 -4.72
C VAL A 225 -20.90 7.90 -4.70
N THR A 226 -21.33 8.41 -3.56
CA THR A 226 -22.68 8.95 -3.39
C THR A 226 -22.66 10.21 -2.54
N PHE A 227 -23.31 11.26 -3.04
CA PHE A 227 -23.32 12.60 -2.45
C PHE A 227 -24.65 13.32 -2.80
N PRO A 228 -25.03 14.40 -2.10
CA PRO A 228 -26.28 15.10 -2.42
C PRO A 228 -26.20 15.86 -3.76
N ALA A 229 -27.33 16.04 -4.43
CA ALA A 229 -27.41 16.88 -5.63
C ALA A 229 -27.28 18.39 -5.32
N ILE A 230 -27.63 18.78 -4.09
CA ILE A 230 -27.55 20.15 -3.59
C ILE A 230 -26.88 20.15 -2.21
N ALA A 231 -25.91 21.02 -2.00
CA ALA A 231 -25.34 21.33 -0.69
C ALA A 231 -25.32 22.84 -0.45
N TYR A 232 -25.03 23.23 0.79
CA TYR A 232 -25.12 24.63 1.21
C TYR A 232 -23.76 25.17 1.62
N ALA A 233 -23.47 26.41 1.22
CA ALA A 233 -22.26 27.12 1.61
C ALA A 233 -22.12 27.14 3.14
N GLY A 234 -20.95 26.76 3.67
CA GLY A 234 -20.73 26.65 5.11
C GLY A 234 -21.47 25.49 5.81
N GLY A 235 -22.25 24.69 5.09
CA GLY A 235 -23.08 23.60 5.62
C GLY A 235 -22.40 22.24 5.59
N HIS A 236 -23.15 21.20 5.97
CA HIS A 236 -22.66 19.82 5.96
C HIS A 236 -22.85 19.16 4.58
N PHE A 237 -21.94 18.26 4.23
CA PHE A 237 -21.94 17.51 2.97
C PHE A 237 -21.76 16.01 3.27
N PRO A 238 -22.85 15.21 3.20
CA PRO A 238 -22.77 13.77 3.44
C PRO A 238 -22.18 13.07 2.21
N LEU A 239 -20.95 12.57 2.35
CA LEU A 239 -20.23 11.80 1.36
C LEU A 239 -20.19 10.32 1.76
N ARG A 240 -20.48 9.43 0.80
CA ARG A 240 -20.32 7.98 0.95
C ARG A 240 -19.45 7.42 -0.16
N LEU A 241 -18.46 6.65 0.22
CA LEU A 241 -17.50 6.01 -0.67
C LEU A 241 -17.47 4.51 -0.41
N TRP A 242 -17.45 3.74 -1.48
CA TRP A 242 -17.18 2.32 -1.45
C TRP A 242 -16.08 2.02 -2.44
N PHE A 243 -14.95 1.58 -1.91
CA PHE A 243 -13.82 1.04 -2.65
C PHE A 243 -13.77 -0.48 -2.49
N VAL A 244 -13.04 -1.14 -3.37
CA VAL A 244 -12.61 -2.52 -3.18
C VAL A 244 -11.10 -2.58 -3.35
N ASN A 245 -10.43 -3.36 -2.50
CA ASN A 245 -9.08 -3.84 -2.75
C ASN A 245 -9.14 -5.29 -3.23
N ASP A 246 -9.19 -5.51 -4.54
CA ASP A 246 -9.27 -6.84 -5.17
C ASP A 246 -7.88 -7.48 -5.41
N GLY A 247 -6.83 -6.84 -4.88
CA GLY A 247 -5.47 -7.35 -4.89
C GLY A 247 -5.22 -8.48 -3.88
N SER A 248 -4.00 -9.03 -3.88
CA SER A 248 -3.59 -10.05 -2.91
C SER A 248 -3.20 -9.47 -1.55
N ALA A 249 -2.86 -8.18 -1.47
CA ALA A 249 -2.33 -7.56 -0.25
C ALA A 249 -2.97 -6.20 0.06
N LYS A 250 -2.80 -5.73 1.29
CA LYS A 250 -3.13 -4.35 1.66
C LYS A 250 -2.09 -3.36 1.09
N PHE A 251 -2.43 -2.08 1.13
CA PHE A 251 -1.46 -1.01 0.94
C PHE A 251 -0.63 -0.86 2.22
N TYR A 252 0.69 -0.93 2.08
CA TYR A 252 1.63 -0.72 3.19
C TYR A 252 2.15 0.72 3.21
N ARG A 253 2.16 1.40 2.06
CA ARG A 253 2.47 2.83 1.99
C ARG A 253 1.23 3.62 2.43
N PRO A 254 1.34 4.54 3.41
CA PRO A 254 0.21 5.37 3.83
C PRO A 254 -0.31 6.23 2.67
N PHE A 255 -1.63 6.40 2.61
CA PHE A 255 -2.29 7.22 1.61
C PHE A 255 -3.54 7.90 2.20
N LYS A 256 -3.97 8.99 1.57
CA LYS A 256 -5.12 9.80 1.96
C LYS A 256 -6.13 9.90 0.83
N LEU A 257 -7.39 10.07 1.20
CA LEU A 257 -8.47 10.34 0.26
C LEU A 257 -8.78 11.84 0.28
N TRP A 258 -9.21 12.35 -0.87
CA TRP A 258 -9.50 13.76 -1.07
C TRP A 258 -10.82 13.95 -1.79
N LEU A 259 -11.58 14.94 -1.36
CA LEU A 259 -12.72 15.49 -2.10
C LEU A 259 -12.27 16.79 -2.77
N ARG A 260 -12.49 16.92 -4.07
CA ARG A 260 -12.33 18.17 -4.82
C ARG A 260 -13.68 18.69 -5.27
N LEU A 261 -13.93 19.97 -5.01
CA LEU A 261 -15.03 20.75 -5.56
C LEU A 261 -14.43 21.84 -6.44
N HIS A 262 -14.73 21.80 -7.74
CA HIS A 262 -14.14 22.71 -8.71
C HIS A 262 -15.18 23.35 -9.62
N ASN A 263 -15.05 24.65 -9.86
CA ASN A 263 -15.70 25.36 -10.96
C ASN A 263 -14.74 26.41 -11.54
N GLU A 264 -15.21 27.23 -12.48
CA GLU A 264 -14.36 28.26 -13.11
C GLU A 264 -13.74 29.29 -12.13
N GLN A 265 -14.34 29.48 -10.95
CA GLN A 265 -13.93 30.50 -9.97
C GLN A 265 -13.15 29.93 -8.79
N GLU A 266 -13.47 28.71 -8.39
CA GLU A 266 -13.04 28.11 -7.13
C GLU A 266 -12.51 26.69 -7.35
N ASN A 267 -11.50 26.32 -6.58
CA ASN A 267 -10.99 24.96 -6.52
C ASN A 267 -10.68 24.63 -5.06
N VAL A 268 -11.58 23.88 -4.43
CA VAL A 268 -11.46 23.50 -3.02
C VAL A 268 -11.17 22.01 -2.92
N VAL A 269 -10.07 21.69 -2.24
CA VAL A 269 -9.64 20.32 -1.98
C VAL A 269 -9.65 20.07 -0.47
N MET A 270 -10.37 19.04 -0.03
CA MET A 270 -10.54 18.69 1.38
C MET A 270 -10.05 17.27 1.63
N ALA A 271 -9.23 17.10 2.67
CA ALA A 271 -8.78 15.78 3.12
C ALA A 271 -9.90 15.06 3.86
N LEU A 272 -10.19 13.82 3.45
CA LEU A 272 -11.11 12.96 4.18
C LEU A 272 -10.41 12.32 5.38
N GLN A 273 -11.17 12.04 6.44
CA GLN A 273 -10.69 11.43 7.68
C GLN A 273 -10.81 9.90 7.67
N ALA A 274 -10.55 9.27 6.52
CA ALA A 274 -10.57 7.81 6.38
C ALA A 274 -9.39 7.18 7.11
N ASP A 275 -9.65 6.17 7.95
CA ASP A 275 -8.60 5.32 8.53
C ASP A 275 -8.12 4.29 7.50
N THR A 276 -7.40 4.76 6.49
CA THR A 276 -6.83 3.94 5.41
C THR A 276 -5.81 2.92 5.91
N SER A 277 -5.26 3.10 7.12
CA SER A 277 -4.32 2.15 7.73
C SER A 277 -4.97 0.81 8.07
N SER A 278 -6.28 0.84 8.36
CA SER A 278 -7.10 -0.33 8.65
C SER A 278 -7.55 -1.10 7.41
N TRP A 279 -7.39 -0.51 6.22
CA TRP A 279 -7.89 -1.11 4.98
C TRP A 279 -7.06 -2.35 4.60
N LEU A 280 -7.75 -3.47 4.46
CA LEU A 280 -7.19 -4.75 4.02
C LEU A 280 -7.60 -5.04 2.57
N THR A 281 -7.70 -6.32 2.20
CA THR A 281 -8.31 -6.76 0.93
C THR A 281 -9.83 -6.87 1.08
N GLY A 282 -10.56 -6.78 -0.03
CA GLY A 282 -12.03 -6.82 -0.05
C GLY A 282 -12.67 -5.43 -0.02
N ASP A 283 -13.89 -5.34 0.47
CA ASP A 283 -14.69 -4.11 0.49
C ASP A 283 -14.23 -3.12 1.56
N LEU A 284 -14.11 -1.86 1.15
CA LEU A 284 -13.60 -0.75 1.94
C LEU A 284 -14.59 0.41 1.84
N VAL A 285 -15.35 0.65 2.91
CA VAL A 285 -16.36 1.71 2.96
C VAL A 285 -15.86 2.87 3.81
N HIS A 286 -16.06 4.09 3.31
CA HIS A 286 -15.82 5.32 4.07
C HIS A 286 -16.98 6.28 3.90
N ASN A 287 -17.57 6.68 5.01
CA ASN A 287 -18.68 7.63 5.04
C ASN A 287 -18.28 8.80 5.93
N GLU A 288 -18.35 10.01 5.38
CA GLU A 288 -17.99 11.23 6.10
C GLU A 288 -18.99 12.36 5.88
N LEU A 289 -19.33 13.06 6.96
CA LEU A 289 -20.13 14.27 6.92
C LEU A 289 -19.15 15.45 6.96
N LEU A 290 -18.78 15.97 5.79
CA LEU A 290 -17.83 17.07 5.67
C LEU A 290 -18.48 18.41 6.02
N CYS A 291 -17.70 19.35 6.54
CA CYS A 291 -18.10 20.76 6.64
C CYS A 291 -17.55 21.51 5.43
N LEU A 292 -18.44 22.01 4.56
CA LEU A 292 -18.02 22.83 3.43
C LEU A 292 -17.56 24.20 3.92
N PRO A 293 -16.55 24.80 3.26
CA PRO A 293 -16.26 26.23 3.47
C PRO A 293 -17.40 27.09 2.91
N ASP A 294 -17.33 28.39 3.15
CA ASP A 294 -18.26 29.36 2.56
C ASP A 294 -17.94 29.52 1.07
N LEU A 295 -18.61 28.70 0.25
CA LEU A 295 -18.43 28.62 -1.20
C LEU A 295 -19.46 29.52 -1.91
N PRO A 296 -19.05 30.23 -2.99
CA PRO A 296 -20.00 30.88 -3.89
C PRO A 296 -21.09 29.91 -4.36
N SER A 297 -22.31 30.42 -4.49
CA SER A 297 -23.39 29.63 -5.08
C SER A 297 -23.11 29.34 -6.55
N GLY A 298 -23.35 28.12 -6.99
CA GLY A 298 -23.10 27.69 -8.37
C GLY A 298 -22.98 26.19 -8.51
N THR A 299 -22.72 25.74 -9.73
CA THR A 299 -22.46 24.33 -10.03
C THR A 299 -20.97 24.05 -9.88
N TYR A 300 -20.64 22.97 -9.18
CA TYR A 300 -19.28 22.49 -8.97
C TYR A 300 -19.15 21.06 -9.47
N GLU A 301 -18.03 20.74 -10.09
CA GLU A 301 -17.61 19.36 -10.32
C GLU A 301 -17.11 18.75 -9.02
N VAL A 302 -17.53 17.51 -8.79
CA VAL A 302 -17.12 16.68 -7.65
C VAL A 302 -16.10 15.67 -8.17
N ALA A 303 -14.93 15.62 -7.56
CA ALA A 303 -13.92 14.62 -7.88
C ALA A 303 -13.31 13.99 -6.62
N ILE A 304 -12.93 12.71 -6.73
CA ILE A 304 -12.32 11.93 -5.65
C ILE A 304 -10.87 11.63 -6.00
N GLY A 305 -9.95 12.04 -5.13
CA GLY A 305 -8.52 11.82 -5.29
C GLY A 305 -7.96 10.87 -4.24
N VAL A 306 -6.88 10.18 -4.58
CA VAL A 306 -6.13 9.32 -3.66
C VAL A 306 -4.65 9.63 -3.83
N THR A 307 -3.94 9.95 -2.74
CA THR A 307 -2.50 10.28 -2.81
C THR A 307 -1.73 9.61 -1.70
N TYR A 308 -0.48 9.26 -1.96
CA TYR A 308 0.48 8.91 -0.92
C TYR A 308 0.89 10.17 -0.11
N ASP A 309 1.58 9.97 1.01
CA ASP A 309 2.04 11.07 1.87
C ASP A 309 3.07 12.02 1.20
N ASP A 310 3.77 11.56 0.16
CA ASP A 310 4.67 12.38 -0.66
C ASP A 310 3.94 13.19 -1.75
N GLY A 311 2.61 13.08 -1.81
CA GLY A 311 1.77 13.76 -2.79
C GLY A 311 1.64 13.03 -4.13
N ALA A 312 2.33 11.91 -4.33
CA ALA A 312 2.16 11.12 -5.55
C ALA A 312 0.75 10.52 -5.60
N ALA A 313 0.09 10.61 -6.75
CA ALA A 313 -1.22 10.01 -6.97
C ALA A 313 -1.15 8.48 -6.80
N VAL A 314 -2.15 7.94 -6.10
CA VAL A 314 -2.45 6.51 -6.16
C VAL A 314 -3.36 6.31 -7.37
N ASN A 315 -2.84 5.66 -8.40
CA ASN A 315 -3.69 5.26 -9.53
C ASN A 315 -4.77 4.32 -8.98
N MET A 316 -6.03 4.61 -9.27
CA MET A 316 -7.15 3.72 -8.96
C MET A 316 -7.38 2.81 -10.16
N TYR A 317 -7.89 1.61 -9.91
CA TYR A 317 -8.13 0.62 -10.96
C TYR A 317 -9.47 0.85 -11.65
N ILE A 318 -9.67 2.09 -12.10
CA ILE A 318 -10.87 2.60 -12.75
C ILE A 318 -10.49 3.41 -13.99
N GLN A 319 -11.35 3.42 -15.00
CA GLN A 319 -11.18 4.26 -16.17
C GLN A 319 -11.39 5.75 -15.80
N GLU A 320 -10.93 6.65 -16.68
CA GLU A 320 -11.20 8.10 -16.59
C GLU A 320 -10.66 8.75 -15.31
N GLN A 321 -9.41 8.45 -14.96
CA GLN A 321 -8.66 9.19 -13.94
C GLN A 321 -7.84 10.30 -14.62
N ASP A 322 -7.85 11.49 -14.04
CA ASP A 322 -7.07 12.64 -14.50
C ASP A 322 -5.56 12.42 -14.29
N GLU A 323 -4.74 13.22 -14.97
CA GLU A 323 -3.28 13.21 -14.81
C GLU A 323 -2.82 13.55 -13.39
N ASP A 324 -3.65 14.26 -12.60
CA ASP A 324 -3.38 14.60 -11.21
C ASP A 324 -3.94 13.57 -10.19
N GLY A 325 -4.52 12.47 -10.68
CA GLY A 325 -4.99 11.37 -9.84
C GLY A 325 -6.40 11.51 -9.31
N PHE A 326 -7.19 12.48 -9.80
CA PHE A 326 -8.60 12.61 -9.43
C PHE A 326 -9.52 11.86 -10.40
N TYR A 327 -10.64 11.35 -9.86
CA TYR A 327 -11.74 10.78 -10.63
C TYR A 327 -12.95 11.70 -10.56
N HIS A 328 -13.47 12.13 -11.71
CA HIS A 328 -14.67 12.96 -11.80
C HIS A 328 -15.93 12.14 -11.49
N ALA A 329 -16.57 12.45 -10.37
CA ALA A 329 -17.73 11.75 -9.85
C ALA A 329 -19.08 12.34 -10.27
N GLY A 330 -19.10 13.58 -10.77
CA GLY A 330 -20.32 14.26 -11.22
C GLY A 330 -20.33 15.73 -10.85
N GLN A 331 -21.52 16.33 -10.77
CA GLN A 331 -21.70 17.75 -10.45
C GLN A 331 -22.63 17.92 -9.26
N ILE A 332 -22.40 18.95 -8.45
CA ILE A 332 -23.27 19.37 -7.35
C ILE A 332 -23.66 20.84 -7.51
N THR A 333 -24.85 21.20 -7.06
CA THR A 333 -25.21 22.61 -6.87
C THR A 333 -24.91 23.06 -5.44
N ILE A 334 -24.10 24.11 -5.29
CA ILE A 334 -23.93 24.83 -4.03
C ILE A 334 -24.91 25.99 -3.99
N ALA A 335 -25.70 26.08 -2.92
CA ALA A 335 -26.68 27.13 -2.68
C ALA A 335 -26.43 27.83 -1.33
N TYR A 336 -27.07 28.98 -1.14
CA TYR A 336 -27.15 29.61 0.19
C TYR A 336 -28.42 29.14 0.92
N SER A 337 -28.30 28.89 2.21
CA SER A 337 -29.44 28.61 3.10
C SER A 337 -29.09 29.01 4.53
N GLU A 338 -30.09 29.50 5.28
CA GLU A 338 -29.96 29.71 6.73
C GLU A 338 -30.08 28.40 7.51
N ASP A 339 -30.71 27.39 6.91
CA ASP A 339 -30.88 26.04 7.46
C ASP A 339 -29.89 25.07 6.83
N ASP A 340 -29.38 24.15 7.64
CA ASP A 340 -28.53 23.05 7.20
C ASP A 340 -29.23 21.71 7.43
N PRO A 341 -29.92 21.17 6.40
CA PRO A 341 -30.69 19.94 6.54
C PRO A 341 -29.80 18.71 6.75
N TYR A 342 -28.49 18.80 6.47
CA TYR A 342 -27.58 17.67 6.54
C TYR A 342 -26.88 17.53 7.88
N ARG A 343 -26.90 18.56 8.73
CA ARG A 343 -26.24 18.57 10.05
C ARG A 343 -26.50 17.33 10.90
N ASP A 344 -27.75 16.85 10.90
CA ASP A 344 -28.19 15.72 11.71
C ASP A 344 -28.66 14.52 10.86
N ILE A 345 -28.37 14.51 9.55
CA ILE A 345 -28.97 13.56 8.61
C ILE A 345 -28.68 12.10 9.00
N TRP A 346 -27.47 11.80 9.47
CA TRP A 346 -27.10 10.43 9.86
C TRP A 346 -27.56 10.00 11.26
N LYS A 347 -28.23 10.89 12.01
CA LYS A 347 -28.94 10.49 13.23
C LYS A 347 -30.28 9.84 12.92
N SER A 348 -30.90 10.21 11.80
CA SER A 348 -32.23 9.75 11.38
C SER A 348 -32.21 8.85 10.14
N TYR A 349 -31.11 8.84 9.40
CA TYR A 349 -30.90 8.06 8.18
C TYR A 349 -29.62 7.22 8.32
N TYR A 350 -29.71 5.90 8.11
CA TYR A 350 -28.53 5.03 8.20
C TYR A 350 -27.81 5.01 6.85
N PRO A 351 -26.63 5.66 6.72
CA PRO A 351 -25.95 5.81 5.44
C PRO A 351 -25.45 4.47 4.85
N GLU A 352 -25.24 3.47 5.72
CA GLU A 352 -24.72 2.15 5.35
C GLU A 352 -25.82 1.14 5.01
N GLY A 353 -26.96 1.59 4.47
CA GLY A 353 -27.98 0.69 3.93
C GLY A 353 -27.30 -0.44 3.15
N TYR A 354 -27.50 -1.68 3.63
CA TYR A 354 -26.84 -2.93 3.21
C TYR A 354 -26.38 -2.88 1.75
N TYR A 355 -25.10 -2.68 1.48
CA TYR A 355 -24.57 -2.88 0.12
C TYR A 355 -24.81 -4.35 -0.22
N PRO A 356 -25.70 -4.70 -1.17
CA PRO A 356 -25.88 -6.10 -1.50
C PRO A 356 -24.52 -6.64 -1.97
N LEU A 357 -24.09 -7.74 -1.35
CA LEU A 357 -22.81 -8.43 -1.61
C LEU A 357 -22.69 -8.95 -3.06
N GLU A 358 -23.73 -8.78 -3.87
CA GLU A 358 -23.76 -9.11 -5.27
C GLU A 358 -24.15 -7.87 -6.07
N ASP A 359 -23.28 -7.46 -7.01
CA ASP A 359 -23.70 -6.55 -8.06
C ASP A 359 -24.92 -7.17 -8.75
N PRO A 360 -26.04 -6.44 -8.94
CA PRO A 360 -27.09 -6.92 -9.82
C PRO A 360 -26.48 -7.15 -11.19
N GLN A 361 -26.57 -8.39 -11.69
CA GLN A 361 -26.05 -8.74 -13.00
C GLN A 361 -26.64 -7.79 -14.05
N VAL A 362 -25.76 -7.15 -14.82
CA VAL A 362 -26.17 -6.32 -15.95
C VAL A 362 -26.91 -7.24 -16.93
N PRO A 363 -28.11 -6.89 -17.40
CA PRO A 363 -28.80 -7.68 -18.41
C PRO A 363 -27.93 -7.76 -19.68
N GLU A 364 -27.81 -8.96 -20.26
CA GLU A 364 -27.12 -9.21 -21.53
C GLU A 364 -27.65 -8.33 -22.69
#